data_AF-A0A383VYA5-F1
#
_entry.id   AF-A0A383VYA5-F1
#
_cell.length_a   1.000
_cell.length_b   1.000
_cell.length_c   1.000
_cell.angle_alpha   90.00
_cell.angle_beta   90.00
_cell.angle_gamma   90.00
#
_symmetry.space_group_name_H-M   'P 1'
#
loop_
_entity.id
_entity.type
_entity.pdbx_description
1 polymer ?
#
loop_
_entity_poly.entity_id
_entity_poly.type
_entity_poly.pdbx_seq_one_letter_code
_entity_poly.pdbx_strand_id
1 'polypeptide(L)' 'MWPSRRSCKHPLPQAGTPDADAAAAGAEQLVRACHEARQFTDVANFTLRCGVCQIGLKGEKEAVMHAKETGHSNFAEY' A
#
# COMPACT_ATOMS: atom_id res chain seq x y z
N MET A 1 -29.30 14.39 -15.47
CA MET A 1 -29.52 12.93 -15.58
C MET A 1 -28.30 12.32 -16.27
N TRP A 2 -27.37 11.74 -15.51
CA TRP A 2 -26.12 11.18 -16.05
C TRP A 2 -26.44 9.85 -16.75
N PRO A 3 -26.20 9.69 -18.06
CA PRO A 3 -26.53 8.46 -18.75
C PRO A 3 -25.66 7.33 -18.22
N SER A 4 -26.34 6.22 -17.92
CA SER A 4 -25.85 4.89 -17.55
C SER A 4 -24.34 4.71 -17.67
N ARG A 5 -23.73 4.59 -16.49
CA ARG A 5 -22.43 4.00 -16.22
C ARG A 5 -22.41 2.61 -16.86
N ARG A 6 -22.09 2.54 -18.16
CA ARG A 6 -21.85 1.31 -18.89
C ARG A 6 -20.85 0.54 -18.06
N SER A 7 -21.30 -0.61 -17.57
CA SER A 7 -20.52 -1.57 -16.81
C SER A 7 -19.29 -1.91 -17.65
N CYS A 8 -18.18 -1.21 -17.40
CA CYS A 8 -16.87 -1.56 -17.95
C CYS A 8 -16.44 -2.84 -17.22
N LYS A 9 -17.04 -3.98 -17.59
CA LYS A 9 -16.52 -5.31 -17.33
C LYS A 9 -15.35 -5.50 -18.27
N HIS A 10 -14.24 -4.81 -18.00
CA HIS A 10 -12.97 -5.17 -18.62
C HIS A 10 -12.52 -6.44 -17.89
N PRO A 11 -12.45 -7.59 -18.57
CA PRO A 11 -11.95 -8.80 -17.92
C PRO A 11 -10.48 -8.55 -17.57
N LEU A 12 -10.13 -8.76 -16.30
CA LEU A 12 -8.74 -8.83 -15.88
C LEU A 12 -8.07 -9.98 -16.64
N PRO A 13 -6.86 -9.80 -17.18
CA PRO A 13 -6.15 -10.87 -17.87
C PRO A 13 -5.95 -12.05 -16.89
N GLN A 14 -6.33 -13.26 -17.31
CA GLN A 14 -6.13 -14.47 -16.53
C GLN A 14 -4.63 -14.80 -16.49
N ALA A 15 -4.10 -15.15 -15.32
CA ALA A 15 -2.73 -15.59 -15.15
C ALA A 15 -2.49 -16.85 -16.01
N GLY A 16 -1.71 -16.71 -17.09
CA GLY A 16 -1.39 -17.81 -18.01
C GLY A 16 -1.33 -17.46 -19.51
N THR A 17 -1.61 -16.22 -19.92
CA THR A 17 -1.38 -15.77 -21.30
C THR A 17 0.06 -15.28 -21.50
N PRO A 18 0.69 -15.47 -22.67
CA PRO A 18 2.08 -15.08 -22.92
C PRO A 18 2.32 -13.56 -22.81
N ASP A 19 1.28 -12.76 -23.04
CA ASP A 19 1.25 -11.32 -22.78
C ASP A 19 1.25 -10.96 -21.27
N ALA A 20 0.63 -11.78 -20.41
CA ALA A 20 0.68 -11.61 -18.97
C ALA A 20 2.06 -12.02 -18.39
N ASP A 21 2.72 -13.00 -18.99
CA ASP A 21 4.09 -13.40 -18.64
C ASP A 21 5.11 -12.29 -19.00
N ALA A 22 4.97 -11.68 -20.18
CA ALA A 22 5.76 -10.52 -20.57
C ALA A 22 5.53 -9.30 -19.66
N ALA A 23 4.27 -9.07 -19.24
CA ALA A 23 3.94 -8.03 -18.28
C ALA A 23 4.51 -8.32 -16.88
N ALA A 24 4.52 -9.58 -16.44
CA ALA A 24 5.13 -10.00 -15.18
C ALA A 24 6.64 -9.77 -15.18
N ALA A 25 7.34 -10.18 -16.25
CA ALA A 25 8.78 -9.95 -16.39
C ALA A 25 9.15 -8.46 -16.38
N GLY A 26 8.34 -7.62 -17.03
CA GLY A 26 8.50 -6.16 -16.97
C GLY A 26 8.28 -5.59 -15.57
N ALA A 27 7.26 -6.07 -14.84
CA ALA A 27 6.99 -5.66 -13.47
C ALA A 27 8.13 -6.05 -12.52
N GLU A 28 8.71 -7.24 -12.67
CA GLU A 28 9.85 -7.68 -11.86
C GLU A 28 11.07 -6.78 -12.04
N GLN A 29 11.39 -6.39 -13.28
CA GLN A 29 12.50 -5.49 -13.56
C GLN A 29 12.29 -4.10 -12.94
N LEU A 30 11.06 -3.58 -13.00
CA LEU A 30 10.70 -2.32 -12.35
C LEU A 30 10.79 -2.40 -10.83
N VAL A 31 10.33 -3.50 -10.22
CA VAL A 31 10.46 -3.73 -8.77
C VAL A 31 11.93 -3.76 -8.35
N ARG A 32 12.79 -4.45 -9.11
CA ARG A 32 14.24 -4.50 -8.86
C ARG A 32 14.85 -3.11 -8.96
N ALA A 33 14.58 -2.37 -10.04
CA ALA A 33 15.09 -1.02 -10.22
C ALA A 33 14.63 -0.04 -9.10
N CYS A 34 13.38 -0.16 -8.66
CA CYS A 34 12.83 0.65 -7.57
C CYS A 34 13.48 0.30 -6.21
N HIS A 35 13.73 -1.00 -5.95
CA HIS A 35 14.46 -1.46 -4.78
C HIS A 35 15.92 -0.99 -4.79
N GLU A 36 16.62 -1.07 -5.93
CA GLU A 36 17.99 -0.58 -6.08
C GLU A 36 18.08 0.93 -5.87
N ALA A 37 17.11 1.67 -6.38
CA ALA A 37 16.99 3.11 -6.16
C ALA A 37 16.60 3.48 -4.72
N ARG A 38 16.30 2.48 -3.86
CA ARG A 38 15.78 2.65 -2.49
C ARG A 38 14.62 3.65 -2.43
N GLN A 39 13.80 3.68 -3.47
CA GLN A 39 12.62 4.54 -3.56
C GLN A 39 11.41 3.93 -2.83
N PHE A 40 11.66 3.27 -1.71
CA PHE A 40 10.61 2.72 -0.85
C PHE A 40 10.77 3.30 0.55
N THR A 41 9.66 3.80 1.09
CA THR A 41 9.58 4.18 2.49
C THR A 41 9.30 2.90 3.28
N ASP A 42 10.21 2.54 4.19
CA ASP A 42 10.02 1.37 5.03
C ASP A 42 8.88 1.61 6.02
N VAL A 43 7.69 1.14 5.64
CA VAL A 43 6.47 1.22 6.46
C VAL A 43 6.47 0.22 7.64
N ALA A 44 7.54 -0.57 7.80
CA ALA A 44 7.64 -1.53 8.90
C ALA A 44 8.37 -0.94 10.13
N ASN A 45 9.29 -0.01 9.93
CA ASN A 45 10.20 0.48 10.98
C ASN A 45 10.03 1.97 11.31
N PHE A 46 9.19 2.72 10.61
CA PHE A 46 8.95 4.12 10.93
C PHE A 46 8.32 4.27 12.32
N THR A 47 8.88 5.15 13.16
CA THR A 47 8.40 5.41 14.51
C THR A 47 7.36 6.52 14.48
N LEU A 48 6.17 6.21 14.97
CA LEU A 48 5.02 7.09 15.03
C LEU A 48 4.68 7.37 16.49
N ARG A 49 4.03 8.50 16.74
CA ARG A 49 3.42 8.82 18.03
C ARG A 49 1.93 9.10 17.82
N CYS A 50 1.08 8.41 18.57
CA CYS A 50 -0.34 8.78 18.61
C CYS A 50 -0.47 10.14 19.28
N GLY A 51 -1.02 11.15 18.61
CA GLY A 51 -1.17 12.50 19.17
C GLY A 51 -2.26 12.62 20.24
N VAL A 52 -3.03 11.56 20.50
CA VAL A 52 -4.04 11.52 21.57
C VAL A 52 -3.47 10.84 22.83
N CYS A 53 -2.98 9.62 22.71
CA CYS A 53 -2.42 8.86 23.85
C CYS A 53 -0.93 9.10 24.07
N GLN A 54 -0.24 9.75 23.14
CA GLN A 54 1.19 10.01 23.17
C GLN A 54 2.07 8.75 23.21
N ILE A 55 1.51 7.59 22.87
CA ILE A 55 2.19 6.29 22.80
C ILE A 55 3.04 6.23 21.52
N GLY A 56 4.28 5.76 21.66
CA GLY A 56 5.17 5.45 20.54
C GLY A 56 4.79 4.10 19.93
N LEU A 57 4.61 4.07 18.62
CA LEU A 57 4.23 2.90 17.82
C LEU A 57 5.30 2.68 16.76
N LYS A 58 5.65 1.42 16.46
CA LYS A 58 6.65 1.10 15.45
C LYS A 58 5.98 0.46 14.24
N GLY A 59 5.98 1.22 13.15
CA GLY A 59 5.48 0.79 11.85
C GLY A 59 3.96 0.84 11.72
N GLU A 60 3.51 0.55 10.50
CA GLU A 60 2.09 0.60 10.11
C GLU A 60 1.26 -0.41 10.91
N LYS A 61 1.78 -1.63 11.13
CA LYS A 61 1.02 -2.71 11.76
C LYS A 61 0.57 -2.33 13.18
N GLU A 62 1.46 -1.73 13.96
CA GLU A 62 1.13 -1.28 15.32
C GLU A 62 0.20 -0.07 15.30
N ALA A 63 0.37 0.87 14.37
CA ALA A 63 -0.53 2.01 14.22
C ALA A 63 -1.96 1.61 13.83
N VAL A 64 -2.11 0.64 12.92
CA VAL A 64 -3.41 0.10 12.51
C VAL A 64 -4.09 -0.62 13.67
N MET A 65 -3.35 -1.42 14.45
CA MET A 65 -3.89 -2.07 15.65
C MET A 65 -4.33 -1.02 16.68
N HIS A 66 -3.47 -0.04 16.96
CA HIS A 66 -3.77 1.05 17.88
C HIS A 66 -5.02 1.84 17.46
N ALA A 67 -5.17 2.15 16.16
CA ALA A 67 -6.36 2.81 15.64
C ALA A 67 -7.64 1.99 15.85
N LYS A 68 -7.56 0.66 15.69
CA LYS A 68 -8.69 -0.24 15.87
C LYS A 68 -9.08 -0.40 17.34
N GLU A 69 -8.10 -0.50 18.23
CA GLU A 69 -8.32 -0.73 19.67
C GLU A 69 -8.75 0.55 20.39
N THR A 70 -8.12 1.67 20.07
CA THR A 70 -8.34 2.95 20.77
C THR A 70 -9.24 3.92 20.02
N GLY A 71 -9.46 3.71 18.71
CA GLY A 71 -10.19 4.65 17.86
C GLY A 71 -9.40 5.89 17.47
N HIS A 72 -8.11 5.99 17.83
CA HIS A 72 -7.29 7.15 17.49
C HIS A 72 -6.72 7.05 16.08
N SER A 73 -6.89 8.11 15.29
CA SER A 73 -6.36 8.20 13.92
C SER A 73 -5.33 9.32 13.75
N ASN A 74 -5.02 10.05 14.82
CA ASN A 74 -4.04 11.13 14.79
C ASN A 74 -2.65 10.56 15.09
N PHE A 75 -1.91 10.17 14.06
CA PHE A 75 -0.52 9.72 14.15
C PHE A 75 0.41 10.83 13.65
N ALA A 76 1.39 11.18 14.48
CA ALA A 76 2.45 12.11 14.12
C ALA A 76 3.78 11.35 14.00
N GLU A 77 4.63 11.79 13.10
CA GLU A 77 6.03 11.37 13.02
C GLU A 77 6.82 11.96 14.20
N TYR A 78 7.82 11.20 14.67
CA TYR A 78 8.73 11.62 15.75
C TYR A 78 9.82 12.56 15.22
#